data_AF-A0NQ20-F1
#
_entry.id   AF-A0NQ20-F1
#
_cell.length_a   1.000
_cell.length_b   1.000
_cell.length_c   1.000
_cell.angle_alpha   90.00
_cell.angle_beta   90.00
_cell.angle_gamma   90.00
#
_symmetry.space_group_name_H-M   'P 1'
#
loop_
_entity.id
_entity.type
_entity.pdbx_description
1 polymer ?
#
loop_
_entity_poly.entity_id
_entity_poly.type
_entity_poly.pdbx_seq_one_letter_code
_entity_poly.pdbx_strand_id
1 'polypeptide(L)' 'MPIAPPCKINVLIGMRPAARMTDMCVCVGPPPANVDPIVMGSLTVLIGMLPAARIGDPTAKGGVITTGEFTVLIGG' A
#
# COMPACT_ATOMS: atom_id res chain seq x y z
N MET A 1 -5.94 4.74 -5.60
CA MET A 1 -5.39 3.93 -6.72
C MET A 1 -5.26 2.47 -6.31
N PRO A 2 -5.36 1.49 -7.23
CA PRO A 2 -5.21 0.08 -6.86
C PRO A 2 -3.73 -0.26 -6.60
N ILE A 3 -3.48 -1.04 -5.54
CA ILE A 3 -2.15 -1.52 -5.18
C ILE A 3 -1.81 -2.71 -6.08
N ALA A 4 -0.65 -2.66 -6.72
CA ALA A 4 -0.16 -3.69 -7.63
C ALA A 4 0.38 -4.90 -6.85
N PRO A 5 0.03 -6.14 -7.23
CA PRO A 5 0.64 -7.35 -6.65
C PRO A 5 2.12 -7.51 -7.06
N PRO A 6 2.92 -8.29 -6.31
CA PRO A 6 2.61 -8.92 -5.03
C PRO A 6 3.05 -8.04 -3.85
N CYS A 7 2.10 -7.63 -3.00
CA CYS A 7 2.40 -7.06 -1.68
C CYS A 7 2.98 -8.16 -0.76
N LYS A 8 2.93 -8.01 0.57
CA LYS A 8 3.44 -9.06 1.46
C LYS A 8 2.52 -10.28 1.53
N ILE A 9 2.84 -11.32 0.78
CA ILE A 9 2.03 -12.55 0.69
C ILE A 9 1.90 -13.36 2.00
N ASN A 10 2.83 -13.21 2.94
CA ASN A 10 2.79 -13.96 4.21
C ASN A 10 1.85 -13.34 5.25
N VAL A 11 1.43 -12.09 5.06
CA VAL A 11 0.53 -11.39 5.98
C VAL A 11 -0.72 -11.03 5.21
N LEU A 12 -1.84 -11.66 5.55
CA LEU A 12 -3.10 -11.48 4.84
C LEU A 12 -4.03 -10.59 5.65
N ILE A 13 -4.60 -9.59 4.98
CA ILE A 13 -5.68 -8.74 5.49
C ILE A 13 -6.87 -8.96 4.55
N GLY A 14 -8.01 -9.41 5.08
CA GLY A 14 -9.18 -9.73 4.24
C GLY A 14 -8.92 -10.81 3.19
N MET A 15 -8.09 -11.81 3.49
CA MET A 15 -7.61 -12.85 2.56
C MET A 15 -6.77 -12.32 1.37
N ARG A 16 -6.26 -11.09 1.44
CA ARG A 16 -5.40 -10.48 0.42
C ARG A 16 -4.03 -10.12 1.00
N PRO A 17 -2.95 -10.20 0.20
CA PRO A 17 -1.61 -9.78 0.65
C PRO A 17 -1.62 -8.34 1.18
N ALA A 18 -1.07 -8.13 2.37
CA ALA A 18 -1.08 -6.83 3.01
C ALA A 18 -0.08 -5.88 2.34
N ALA A 19 -0.56 -4.67 2.06
CA ALA A 19 0.23 -3.60 1.47
C ALA A 19 1.08 -2.86 2.51
N ARG A 20 2.22 -2.36 2.06
CA ARG A 20 3.27 -1.75 2.89
C ARG A 20 3.89 -0.57 2.18
N MET A 21 4.61 0.25 2.94
CA MET A 21 5.56 1.19 2.38
C MET A 21 6.49 0.47 1.40
N THR A 22 6.81 1.13 0.29
CA THR A 22 7.56 0.63 -0.88
C THR A 22 6.82 -0.32 -1.82
N ASP A 23 5.63 -0.82 -1.46
CA ASP A 23 4.81 -1.57 -2.43
C ASP A 23 4.33 -0.63 -3.55
N MET A 24 4.13 -1.19 -4.74
CA MET A 24 3.82 -0.43 -5.94
C MET A 24 2.31 -0.30 -6.12
N CYS A 25 1.85 0.88 -6.52
CA CYS A 25 0.51 1.10 -7.01
C CYS A 25 0.50 1.16 -8.53
N VAL A 26 -0.64 0.82 -9.13
CA VAL A 26 -0.85 1.02 -10.56
C VAL A 26 -1.24 2.47 -10.80
N CYS A 27 -0.43 3.15 -11.59
CA CYS A 27 -0.64 4.52 -12.04
C CYS A 27 -1.00 4.53 -13.53
N VAL A 28 -1.65 5.60 -13.98
CA VAL A 28 -1.96 5.80 -15.40
C VAL A 28 -0.75 6.44 -16.08
N GLY A 29 -0.07 5.68 -16.95
CA GLY A 29 1.08 6.17 -17.71
C GLY A 29 1.70 5.10 -18.61
N PRO A 30 2.56 5.47 -19.58
CA PRO A 30 3.31 4.49 -20.37
C PRO A 30 4.32 3.72 -19.47
N PRO A 31 4.59 2.43 -19.73
CA PRO A 31 5.65 1.72 -19.03
C PRO A 31 7.02 2.42 -19.23
N PRO A 32 7.88 2.51 -18.20
CA PRO A 32 7.75 2.01 -16.82
C PRO A 32 7.10 3.02 -15.85
N ALA A 33 6.62 4.16 -16.33
CA ALA A 33 5.98 5.20 -15.53
C ALA A 33 4.55 4.82 -15.07
N ASN A 34 4.11 3.57 -15.25
CA ASN A 34 2.84 3.06 -14.77
C ASN A 34 2.89 2.53 -13.32
N VAL A 35 4.04 2.56 -12.65
CA VAL A 35 4.18 2.17 -11.23
C VAL A 35 4.36 3.38 -10.33
N ASP A 36 3.78 3.35 -9.14
CA ASP A 36 3.85 4.43 -8.17
C ASP A 36 4.05 3.89 -6.74
N PRO A 37 5.26 4.01 -6.16
CA PRO A 37 5.54 3.44 -4.85
C PRO A 37 4.82 4.21 -3.73
N ILE A 38 4.37 3.47 -2.72
CA ILE A 38 3.85 4.02 -1.47
C ILE A 38 5.02 4.57 -0.64
N VAL A 39 4.97 5.85 -0.28
CA VAL A 39 6.10 6.55 0.39
C VAL A 39 5.93 6.71 1.89
N MET A 40 4.75 6.41 2.43
CA MET A 40 4.47 6.48 3.86
C MET A 40 3.53 5.35 4.28
N GLY A 41 3.57 5.00 5.56
CA GLY A 41 2.73 3.98 6.17
C GLY A 41 2.41 4.30 7.64
N SER A 42 1.92 3.31 8.38
CA SER A 42 1.75 3.37 9.83
C SER A 42 3.08 3.59 10.56
N LEU A 43 3.06 4.42 11.59
CA LEU A 43 4.22 4.70 12.44
C LEU A 43 4.46 3.61 13.50
N THR A 44 3.45 2.78 13.79
CA THR A 44 3.47 1.81 14.89
C THR A 44 3.31 0.37 14.41
N VAL A 45 2.62 0.16 13.29
CA VAL A 45 2.33 -1.18 12.76
C VAL A 45 3.26 -1.48 11.59
N LEU A 46 4.05 -2.55 11.77
CA LEU A 46 4.95 -3.05 10.74
C LEU A 46 4.43 -4.37 10.17
N ILE A 47 4.49 -4.50 8.85
CA ILE A 47 4.19 -5.73 8.11
C ILE A 47 5.45 -6.17 7.40
N GLY A 48 6.01 -7.31 7.79
CA GLY A 48 7.28 -7.79 7.23
C GLY A 48 8.40 -6.74 7.33
N MET A 49 8.52 -6.11 8.50
CA MET A 49 9.52 -5.08 8.84
C MET A 49 9.41 -3.75 8.07
N LEU A 50 8.32 -3.51 7.35
CA LEU A 50 8.04 -2.22 6.71
C LEU A 50 6.74 -1.63 7.26
N PRO A 51 6.60 -0.30 7.31
CA PRO A 51 5.36 0.38 7.69
C PRO A 51 4.16 -0.14 6.90
N ALA A 52 3.06 -0.46 7.60
CA ALA A 52 1.85 -0.94 6.98
C ALA A 52 1.13 0.18 6.21
N ALA A 53 0.68 -0.08 4.98
CA ALA A 53 -0.03 0.93 4.20
C ALA A 53 -1.50 1.06 4.63
N ARG A 54 -2.01 2.28 4.65
CA ARG A 54 -3.33 2.70 5.15
C ARG A 54 -4.02 3.62 4.16
N ILE A 55 -5.33 3.75 4.32
CA ILE A 55 -6.11 4.78 3.61
C ILE A 55 -5.55 6.15 3.99
N GLY A 56 -5.29 6.99 2.99
CA GLY A 56 -4.71 8.32 3.15
C GLY A 56 -3.19 8.36 2.98
N ASP A 57 -2.48 7.23 2.98
CA ASP A 57 -1.03 7.26 2.83
C ASP A 57 -0.63 7.76 1.42
N PRO A 58 0.34 8.69 1.33
CA PRO A 58 0.84 9.23 0.08
C PRO A 58 1.65 8.22 -0.73
N THR A 59 1.64 8.44 -2.04
CA THR A 59 2.46 7.76 -3.05
C THR A 59 3.43 8.75 -3.68
N ALA A 60 4.48 8.27 -4.32
CA ALA A 60 5.57 9.11 -4.83
C ALA A 60 5.12 10.10 -5.92
N LYS A 61 4.09 9.76 -6.71
CA LYS A 61 3.55 10.65 -7.75
C LYS A 61 2.44 11.57 -7.24
N GLY A 62 2.28 11.70 -5.93
CA GLY A 62 1.33 12.63 -5.31
C GLY A 62 -0.11 12.11 -5.23
N GLY A 63 -0.35 10.83 -5.54
CA GLY A 63 -1.63 10.20 -5.25
C GLY A 63 -1.73 9.70 -3.81
N VAL A 64 -2.91 9.22 -3.43
CA VAL A 64 -3.19 8.68 -2.10
C VAL A 64 -3.90 7.33 -2.19
N ILE A 65 -3.73 6.50 -1.16
CA ILE A 65 -4.48 5.26 -1.01
C ILE A 65 -5.92 5.61 -0.62
N THR A 66 -6.87 5.28 -1.47
CA THR A 66 -8.29 5.67 -1.32
C THR A 66 -9.17 4.54 -0.81
N THR A 67 -8.68 3.30 -0.85
CA THR A 67 -9.45 2.10 -0.56
C THR A 67 -8.57 1.12 0.23
N GLY A 68 -9.12 0.56 1.29
CA GLY A 68 -8.50 -0.49 2.10
C GLY A 68 -9.50 -1.62 2.38
N GLU A 69 -9.14 -2.50 3.32
CA GLU A 69 -10.05 -3.56 3.78
C GLU A 69 -11.09 -2.98 4.76
N PHE A 70 -12.38 -3.22 4.51
CA PHE A 70 -13.46 -2.54 5.24
C PHE A 70 -13.61 -3.00 6.69
N THR A 71 -13.09 -4.17 7.03
CA THR A 71 -13.19 -4.75 8.38
C THR A 71 -11.94 -4.53 9.23
N VAL A 72 -10.87 -3.93 8.68
CA VAL A 72 -9.58 -3.80 9.37
C VAL A 72 -9.10 -2.35 9.30
N LEU A 73 -8.90 -1.77 10.48
CA LEU A 73 -8.26 -0.46 10.64
C LEU A 73 -6.87 -0.65 11.25
N ILE A 74 -5.85 -0.11 10.58
CA ILE A 74 -4.47 -0.13 11.06
C ILE A 74 -4.21 1.19 11.80
N GLY A 75 -3.91 1.09 13.10
CA GLY A 75 -3.64 2.23 13.98
C GLY A 75 -2.24 2.83 13.84
N GLY A 76 -1.97 3.85 14.68
CA GLY A 76 -0.78 4.71 14.65
C GLY A 76 -1.02 5.95 13.83
#